data_AF-A0A2D0I9B7-F1
#
_entry.id   AF-A0A2D0I9B7-F1
#
_cell.length_a   1.000
_cell.length_b   1.000
_cell.length_c   1.000
_cell.angle_alpha   90.00
_cell.angle_beta   90.00
_cell.angle_gamma   90.00
#
_symmetry.space_group_name_H-M   'P 1'
#
loop_
_entity.id
_entity.type
_entity.pdbx_description
1 polymer ?
#
loop_
_entity_poly.entity_id
_entity_poly.type
_entity_poly.pdbx_seq_one_letter_code
_entity_poly.pdbx_strand_id
1 'polypeptide(L)' 'MKRYSLLLLLPIFFTGCVNERGVSLKYYNNCEEYYDVQGYYHKKCDKNIFDYADITNALESNQNPTRGSVR' A
#
# COMPACT_ATOMS: atom_id res chain seq x y z
N MET A 1 8.63 -23.12 31.51
CA MET A 1 8.37 -21.72 31.07
C MET A 1 8.68 -21.42 29.59
N LYS A 2 9.05 -22.40 28.74
CA LYS A 2 9.31 -22.18 27.29
C LYS A 2 8.08 -22.33 26.37
N ARG A 3 6.99 -22.93 26.85
CA ARG A 3 5.83 -23.32 26.02
C ARG A 3 5.00 -22.14 25.49
N TYR A 4 5.08 -20.98 26.14
CA TYR A 4 4.32 -19.79 25.77
C TYR A 4 5.17 -18.68 25.14
N SER A 5 6.49 -18.89 24.99
CA SER A 5 7.39 -17.88 24.44
C SER A 5 7.03 -17.48 23.01
N LEU A 6 6.46 -18.40 22.21
CA LEU A 6 5.98 -18.11 20.86
C LEU A 6 4.71 -17.24 20.87
N LEU A 7 3.83 -17.44 21.86
CA LEU A 7 2.58 -16.68 21.99
C LEU A 7 2.85 -15.20 22.29
N LEU A 8 3.96 -14.92 22.96
CA LEU A 8 4.38 -13.57 23.34
C LEU A 8 4.85 -12.72 22.14
N LEU A 9 5.22 -13.36 21.02
CA LEU A 9 5.64 -12.69 19.77
C LEU A 9 4.49 -12.44 18.80
N LEU A 10 3.34 -13.08 19.02
CA LEU A 10 2.16 -12.96 18.16
C LEU A 10 1.67 -11.52 17.89
N PRO A 11 1.61 -10.60 18.87
CA PRO A 11 1.08 -9.25 18.62
C PRO A 11 1.93 -8.41 17.66
N ILE A 12 3.21 -8.76 17.47
CA ILE A 12 4.14 -8.01 16.60
C ILE A 12 3.73 -8.12 15.13
N PHE A 13 3.01 -9.16 14.74
CA PHE A 13 2.54 -9.36 13.37
C PHE A 13 1.27 -8.57 13.02
N PHE A 14 0.60 -7.96 14.01
CA PHE A 14 -0.68 -7.25 13.83
C PHE A 14 -0.55 -5.73 13.91
N THR A 15 0.63 -5.17 13.60
CA THR A 15 0.89 -3.72 13.70
C THR A 15 0.46 -2.92 12.46
N GLY A 16 -0.03 -3.57 11.40
CA GLY A 16 -0.52 -2.90 10.20
C GLY A 16 -1.99 -2.48 10.31
N CYS A 17 -2.31 -1.29 9.82
CA CYS A 17 -3.67 -0.80 9.63
C CYS A 17 -4.11 -0.98 8.17
N VAL A 18 -5.40 -1.29 7.99
CA VAL A 18 -6.03 -1.35 6.67
C VAL A 18 -6.71 -0.01 6.41
N ASN A 19 -6.47 0.58 5.24
CA ASN A 19 -7.09 1.82 4.78
C ASN A 19 -7.70 1.66 3.37
N GLU A 20 -8.26 2.74 2.82
CA GLU A 20 -8.93 2.73 1.52
C GLU A 20 -8.01 2.37 0.34
N ARG A 21 -6.70 2.61 0.48
CA ARG A 21 -5.72 2.40 -0.57
C ARG A 21 -4.93 1.11 -0.43
N GLY A 22 -4.86 0.56 0.78
CA GLY A 22 -3.99 -0.57 1.05
C GLY A 22 -3.75 -0.84 2.53
N VAL A 23 -2.59 -1.40 2.82
CA VAL A 23 -2.12 -1.69 4.18
C VAL A 23 -0.96 -0.76 4.51
N SER A 24 -1.04 -0.06 5.65
CA SER A 24 0.04 0.82 6.11
C SER A 24 0.12 0.90 7.63
N LEU A 25 1.15 1.56 8.16
CA LEU A 25 1.26 1.82 9.60
C LEU A 25 0.39 3.01 10.07
N LYS A 26 -0.26 3.72 9.15
CA LYS A 26 -1.10 4.89 9.43
C LYS A 26 -2.51 4.64 8.93
N TYR A 27 -3.49 4.79 9.81
CA TYR A 27 -4.89 4.60 9.40
C TYR A 27 -5.33 5.60 8.33
N TYR A 28 -4.92 6.87 8.45
CA TYR A 28 -5.28 7.93 7.51
C TYR A 28 -4.26 8.10 6.39
N ASN A 29 -4.80 8.30 5.19
CA ASN A 29 -4.04 8.63 4.00
C ASN A 29 -3.64 10.12 4.05
N ASN A 30 -2.38 10.41 4.41
CA ASN A 30 -1.86 11.76 4.28
C ASN A 30 -1.63 12.05 2.80
N CYS A 31 -2.54 12.82 2.22
CA CYS A 31 -2.39 13.38 0.89
C CYS A 31 -2.18 14.88 0.99
N GLU A 32 -1.14 15.33 0.32
CA GLU A 32 -0.93 16.74 0.05
C GLU A 32 -1.64 17.07 -1.27
N GLU A 33 -2.57 18.02 -1.18
CA GLU A 33 -3.34 18.50 -2.32
C GLU A 33 -2.94 19.96 -2.56
N TYR A 34 -2.41 20.25 -3.75
CA TYR A 34 -1.95 21.59 -4.11
C TYR A 34 -2.17 21.89 -5.59
N TYR A 35 -2.19 23.18 -5.92
CA TYR A 35 -2.17 23.64 -7.30
C TYR A 35 -0.76 24.10 -7.64
N ASP A 36 -0.25 23.73 -8.81
CA ASP A 36 1.05 24.23 -9.26
C ASP A 36 0.95 25.68 -9.76
N VAL A 37 2.10 26.25 -10.14
CA VAL A 37 2.20 27.63 -10.65
C VAL A 37 1.39 27.87 -11.94
N GLN A 38 1.01 26.81 -12.66
CA GLN A 38 0.17 26.88 -13.86
C GLN A 38 -1.33 26.66 -13.53
N GLY A 39 -1.66 26.37 -12.27
CA GLY A 39 -3.03 26.11 -11.81
C GLY A 39 -3.49 24.67 -12.00
N TYR A 40 -2.60 23.72 -12.28
CA TYR A 40 -2.98 22.30 -12.35
C TYR A 40 -3.07 21.69 -10.95
N TYR A 41 -4.11 20.89 -10.72
CA TYR A 41 -4.33 20.16 -9.47
C TYR A 41 -3.40 18.96 -9.36
N HIS A 42 -2.70 18.86 -8.24
CA HIS A 42 -1.84 17.73 -7.89
C HIS A 42 -2.29 17.14 -6.55
N LYS A 43 -2.35 15.80 -6.50
CA LYS A 43 -2.61 15.04 -5.28
C LYS A 43 -1.50 14.04 -5.08
N LYS A 44 -0.66 14.28 -4.08
CA LYS A 44 0.46 13.41 -3.73
C LYS A 44 0.18 12.77 -2.40
N CYS A 45 0.26 11.45 -2.32
CA CYS A 45 -0.04 10.72 -1.10
C CYS A 45 1.17 9.92 -0.65
N ASP A 46 1.30 9.76 0.67
CA ASP A 46 2.27 8.85 1.27
C ASP A 46 2.07 7.43 0.71
N LYS A 47 3.17 6.71 0.48
CA LYS A 47 3.11 5.30 0.05
C LYS A 47 2.67 4.41 1.20
N ASN A 48 1.79 3.45 0.90
CA ASN A 48 1.45 2.38 1.82
C ASN A 48 2.55 1.30 1.81
N ILE A 49 2.48 0.34 2.74
CA ILE A 49 3.34 -0.86 2.70
C ILE A 49 2.97 -1.68 1.45
N PHE A 50 1.66 -1.81 1.19
CA PHE A 50 1.11 -2.38 -0.04
C PHE A 50 -0.12 -1.59 -0.46
N ASP A 51 -0.16 -1.16 -1.71
CA ASP A 51 -1.32 -0.52 -2.33
C ASP A 51 -2.13 -1.54 -3.15
N TYR A 52 -3.46 -1.48 -3.05
CA TYR A 52 -4.34 -2.39 -3.79
C TYR A 52 -4.21 -2.24 -5.30
N ALA A 53 -3.96 -1.01 -5.77
CA ALA A 53 -3.75 -0.75 -7.19
C ALA A 53 -2.53 -1.53 -7.74
N ASP A 54 -1.44 -1.56 -6.99
CA ASP A 54 -0.22 -2.28 -7.39
C ASP A 54 -0.45 -3.79 -7.45
N ILE A 55 -1.21 -4.33 -6.50
CA ILE A 55 -1.59 -5.75 -6.48
C ILE A 55 -2.48 -6.07 -7.69
N THR A 56 -3.50 -5.26 -7.96
CA THR A 56 -4.40 -5.46 -9.11
C THR A 56 -3.62 -5.43 -10.43
N ASN A 57 -2.76 -4.43 -10.61
CA ASN A 57 -1.91 -4.33 -11.81
C ASN A 57 -0.99 -5.54 -11.97
N ALA A 58 -0.38 -6.01 -10.86
CA ALA A 58 0.44 -7.21 -10.88
C ALA A 58 -0.39 -8.44 -11.27
N LEU A 59 -1.60 -8.61 -10.73
CA LEU A 59 -2.48 -9.74 -11.07
C LEU A 59 -2.90 -9.72 -12.54
N GLU A 60 -3.27 -8.55 -13.08
CA GLU A 60 -3.64 -8.39 -14.48
C GLU A 60 -2.47 -8.67 -15.43
N SER A 61 -1.25 -8.25 -15.07
CA SER A 61 -0.05 -8.54 -15.86
C SER A 61 0.27 -10.04 -15.95
N ASN A 62 -0.04 -10.79 -14.89
CA ASN A 62 0.17 -12.25 -14.84
C ASN A 62 -0.95 -13.02 -15.57
N GLN A 63 -2.17 -12.47 -15.61
CA GLN A 63 -3.27 -13.07 -16.34
C GLN A 63 -3.20 -12.86 -17.85
N ASN A 64 -2.44 -11.87 -18.33
CA ASN A 64 -2.30 -11.61 -19.75
C ASN A 64 -0.83 -11.40 -20.15
N PRO A 65 -0.07 -12.48 -20.42
CA PRO A 65 1.37 -12.40 -20.70
C PRO A 65 1.71 -11.62 -21.98
N THR A 66 0.71 -11.23 -22.80
CA THR A 66 0.91 -10.47 -24.05
C THR A 66 0.90 -8.95 -23.87
N ARG A 67 0.65 -8.42 -22.66
CA ARG A 67 0.73 -6.96 -22.35
C ARG A 67 2.00 -6.56 -21.60
N GLY A 68 2.99 -7.45 -21.50
CA GLY A 68 4.32 -7.14 -20.97
C GLY A 68 5.32 -6.75 -22.06
N SER A 69 5.13 -5.60 -22.71
CA SER A 69 6.21 -4.84 -23.38
C SER A 69 5.65 -3.59 -24.05
N VAL A 70 5.73 -2.45 -23.37
CA VAL A 70 6.05 -1.19 -24.03
C VAL A 70 7.16 -0.54 -23.22
N ARG A 71 8.22 -0.16 -23.94
CA ARG A 71 9.52 0.35 -23.49
C ARG A 71 9.48 1.37 -22.37
#